data_AF-A0A075GF03-F1
#
_entry.id   AF-A0A075GF03-F1
#
_cell.length_a   1.000
_cell.length_b   1.000
_cell.length_c   1.000
_cell.angle_alpha   90.00
_cell.angle_beta   90.00
_cell.angle_gamma   90.00
#
_symmetry.space_group_name_H-M   'P 1'
#
loop_
_entity.id
_entity.type
_entity.pdbx_description
1 polymer ?
#
loop_
_entity_poly.entity_id
_entity_poly.type
_entity_poly.pdbx_seq_one_letter_code
_entity_poly.pdbx_strand_id
1 'polypeptide(L)'
;MYHKCEVLVNETIPGQSGKNHKILVAVKNNGMYISVAQNKATGNPVNKKETNRFYEMVDDIKKGDHGTMLTDAVYGSSVGFRPDALLELKELSKSRDNDPENKLDFKTANFENNIYSVTKC
;
A
#
# COMPACT_ATOMS: atom_id res chain seq x y z
N MET A 1 -7.44 -20.11 20.56
CA MET A 1 -6.25 -20.02 19.69
C MET A 1 -6.03 -18.53 19.42
N TYR A 2 -4.97 -17.93 19.96
CA TYR A 2 -4.75 -16.49 19.79
C TYR A 2 -4.38 -16.20 18.33
N HIS A 3 -5.13 -15.31 17.67
CA HIS A 3 -4.74 -14.79 16.37
C HIS A 3 -3.41 -14.05 16.54
N LYS A 4 -2.35 -14.56 15.89
CA LYS A 4 -1.05 -13.91 15.94
C LYS A 4 -1.04 -12.85 14.84
N CYS A 5 -1.20 -11.60 15.23
CA CYS A 5 -0.97 -10.46 14.37
C CYS A 5 0.48 -10.00 14.54
N GLU A 6 1.21 -9.86 13.45
CA GLU A 6 2.61 -9.45 13.44
C GLU A 6 2.77 -8.18 12.61
N VAL A 7 3.52 -7.22 13.14
CA VAL A 7 3.93 -6.02 12.40
C VAL A 7 5.41 -6.19 12.07
N LEU A 8 5.70 -6.28 10.78
CA LEU A 8 7.03 -6.43 10.23
C LEU A 8 7.50 -5.10 9.65
N VAL A 9 8.78 -4.78 9.84
CA VAL A 9 9.39 -3.54 9.38
C VAL A 9 10.53 -3.85 8.42
N ASN A 10 10.62 -3.11 7.31
CA ASN A 10 11.59 -3.33 6.23
C ASN A 10 11.54 -4.74 5.62
N GLU A 11 10.34 -5.26 5.46
CA GLU A 11 10.09 -6.58 4.89
C GLU A 11 10.34 -6.59 3.38
N THR A 12 10.80 -7.73 2.86
CA THR A 12 10.88 -7.96 1.41
C THR A 12 9.84 -9.00 1.01
N ILE A 13 8.96 -8.66 0.07
CA ILE A 13 7.87 -9.52 -0.39
C ILE A 13 8.04 -9.75 -1.90
N PRO A 14 8.11 -11.01 -2.38
CA PRO A 14 8.14 -11.30 -3.80
C PRO A 14 6.78 -11.00 -4.46
N GLY A 15 6.82 -10.40 -5.65
CA GLY A 15 5.65 -10.24 -6.52
C GLY A 15 5.57 -11.31 -7.61
N GLN A 16 4.48 -11.31 -8.36
CA GLN A 16 4.24 -12.23 -9.49
C GLN A 16 5.35 -12.15 -10.55
N SER A 17 5.90 -10.95 -10.78
CA SER A 17 6.99 -10.71 -11.74
C SER A 17 8.32 -11.38 -11.36
N GLY A 18 8.41 -12.02 -10.19
CA GLY A 18 9.66 -12.54 -9.62
C GLY A 18 10.53 -11.45 -8.99
N LYS A 19 10.10 -10.19 -9.01
CA LYS A 19 10.79 -9.08 -8.35
C LYS A 19 10.48 -9.06 -6.86
N ASN A 20 11.53 -8.87 -6.08
CA ASN A 20 11.44 -8.62 -4.65
C ASN A 20 11.15 -7.15 -4.36
N HIS A 21 10.06 -6.87 -3.63
CA HIS A 21 9.65 -5.52 -3.27
C HIS A 21 9.92 -5.26 -1.80
N LYS A 22 10.68 -4.19 -1.52
CA LYS A 22 10.93 -3.75 -0.15
C LYS A 22 9.76 -2.89 0.34
N ILE A 23 9.10 -3.35 1.39
CA ILE A 23 7.97 -2.71 2.04
C ILE A 23 8.41 -2.22 3.42
N LEU A 24 8.10 -0.97 3.76
CA LEU A 24 8.51 -0.40 5.05
C LEU A 24 7.75 -1.03 6.21
N VAL A 25 6.46 -1.27 6.06
CA VAL A 25 5.64 -1.92 7.08
C VAL A 25 4.71 -2.94 6.44
N ALA A 26 4.67 -4.16 6.99
CA ALA A 26 3.74 -5.19 6.58
C ALA A 26 3.05 -5.79 7.80
N VAL A 27 1.77 -6.11 7.68
CA VAL A 27 0.99 -6.75 8.74
C VAL A 27 0.63 -8.16 8.31
N LYS A 28 0.98 -9.15 9.15
CA LYS A 28 0.56 -10.53 8.99
C LYS A 28 -0.53 -10.89 9.98
N ASN A 29 -1.46 -11.73 9.56
CA ASN A 29 -2.38 -12.44 10.42
C ASN A 29 -2.24 -13.94 10.14
N ASN A 30 -1.85 -14.71 11.17
CA ASN A 30 -1.63 -16.15 11.05
C ASN A 30 -0.66 -16.52 9.90
N GLY A 31 0.41 -15.73 9.73
CA GLY A 31 1.45 -15.95 8.71
C GLY A 31 1.15 -15.37 7.32
N MET A 32 -0.08 -14.92 7.06
CA MET A 32 -0.50 -14.35 5.78
C MET A 32 -0.46 -12.82 5.81
N TYR A 33 0.03 -12.18 4.75
CA TYR A 33 0.00 -10.72 4.64
C TYR A 33 -1.43 -10.23 4.43
N ILE A 34 -1.87 -9.31 5.28
CA ILE A 34 -3.20 -8.67 5.18
C ILE A 34 -3.11 -7.20 4.78
N SER A 35 -2.01 -6.54 5.11
CA SER A 35 -1.79 -5.14 4.74
C SER A 35 -0.31 -4.82 4.54
N VAL A 36 -0.05 -3.89 3.63
CA VAL A 36 1.29 -3.31 3.40
C VAL A 36 1.21 -1.80 3.46
N ALA A 37 2.31 -1.16 3.89
CA ALA A 37 2.40 0.28 3.92
C ALA A 37 3.78 0.80 3.53
N GLN A 38 3.75 1.94 2.86
CA GLN A 38 4.91 2.79 2.57
C GLN A 38 4.77 4.11 3.31
N ASN A 39 5.90 4.79 3.53
CA ASN A 39 5.94 6.09 4.19
C ASN A 39 6.94 7.02 3.51
N LYS A 40 6.52 8.26 3.23
CA LYS A 40 7.40 9.35 2.82
C LYS A 40 7.49 10.40 3.93
N ALA A 41 8.55 10.32 4.72
CA ALA A 41 8.73 11.21 5.87
C ALA A 41 9.32 12.58 5.52
N THR A 42 10.10 12.70 4.45
CA THR A 42 10.86 13.92 4.13
C THR A 42 10.89 14.21 2.61
N GLY A 43 11.32 15.44 2.27
CA GLY A 43 11.46 15.89 0.89
C GLY A 43 10.19 16.54 0.32
N ASN A 44 10.02 16.46 -0.99
CA ASN A 44 8.86 17.04 -1.68
C ASN A 44 7.59 16.20 -1.46
N PRO A 45 6.38 16.79 -1.56
CA PRO A 45 5.13 16.04 -1.54
C PRO A 45 5.13 14.86 -2.53
N VAL A 46 4.42 13.78 -2.18
CA VAL A 46 4.31 12.58 -3.02
C VAL A 46 3.73 12.98 -4.37
N ASN A 47 4.45 12.64 -5.44
CA ASN A 47 4.05 12.95 -6.82
C ASN A 47 3.42 11.73 -7.53
N LYS A 48 2.85 11.98 -8.71
CA LYS A 48 2.22 10.95 -9.55
C LYS A 48 3.10 9.73 -9.81
N LYS A 49 4.40 9.93 -10.08
CA LYS A 49 5.34 8.83 -10.36
C LYS A 49 5.56 7.94 -9.14
N GLU A 50 5.60 8.52 -7.95
CA GLU A 50 5.73 7.78 -6.69
C GLU A 50 4.47 6.97 -6.39
N THR A 51 3.30 7.56 -6.60
CA THR A 51 2.01 6.85 -6.51
C THR A 51 1.95 5.66 -7.46
N ASN A 52 2.34 5.84 -8.73
CA ASN A 52 2.27 4.75 -9.72
C ASN A 52 3.21 3.61 -9.34
N ARG A 53 4.42 3.93 -8.88
CA ARG A 53 5.36 2.91 -8.36
C ARG A 53 4.81 2.17 -7.16
N PHE A 54 4.13 2.87 -6.25
CA PHE A 54 3.48 2.25 -5.11
C PHE A 54 2.35 1.32 -5.56
N TYR A 55 1.49 1.77 -6.48
CA TYR A 55 0.42 0.96 -7.04
C TYR A 55 0.96 -0.31 -7.72
N GLU A 56 1.90 -0.17 -8.66
CA GLU A 56 2.50 -1.28 -9.41
C GLU A 56 3.17 -2.30 -8.47
N MET A 57 3.88 -1.81 -7.45
CA MET A 57 4.52 -2.66 -6.45
C MET A 57 3.50 -3.52 -5.70
N VAL A 58 2.45 -2.90 -5.19
CA VAL A 58 1.43 -3.61 -4.40
C VAL A 58 0.60 -4.52 -5.30
N ASP A 59 0.27 -4.10 -6.51
CA ASP A 59 -0.44 -4.93 -7.49
C ASP A 59 0.35 -6.19 -7.86
N ASP A 60 1.67 -6.07 -8.05
CA ASP A 60 2.53 -7.21 -8.32
C ASP A 60 2.62 -8.17 -7.12
N ILE A 61 2.65 -7.65 -5.89
CA ILE A 61 2.55 -8.48 -4.66
C ILE A 61 1.19 -9.17 -4.58
N LYS A 62 0.10 -8.45 -4.86
CA LYS A 62 -1.27 -8.97 -4.79
C LYS A 62 -1.51 -10.13 -5.77
N LYS A 63 -0.83 -10.10 -6.92
CA LYS A 63 -0.89 -11.18 -7.94
C LYS A 63 0.09 -12.33 -7.67
N GLY A 64 1.01 -12.18 -6.72
CA GLY A 64 1.97 -13.22 -6.33
C GLY A 64 1.44 -14.15 -5.23
N ASP A 65 2.27 -15.11 -4.83
CA ASP A 65 1.92 -16.18 -3.87
C ASP A 65 1.48 -15.67 -2.49
N HIS A 66 1.87 -14.44 -2.14
CA HIS A 66 1.57 -13.82 -0.86
C HIS A 66 0.37 -12.86 -0.89
N GLY A 67 -0.28 -12.71 -2.05
CA GLY A 67 -1.30 -11.70 -2.28
C GLY A 67 -2.72 -12.10 -1.88
N THR A 68 -3.02 -13.38 -1.67
CA THR A 68 -4.40 -13.87 -1.48
C THR A 68 -5.16 -13.12 -0.40
N MET A 69 -4.56 -12.95 0.79
CA MET A 69 -5.19 -12.25 1.91
C MET A 69 -4.87 -10.74 1.99
N LEU A 70 -4.10 -10.21 1.04
CA LEU A 70 -3.72 -8.81 1.03
C LEU A 70 -4.94 -7.97 0.61
N THR A 71 -5.49 -7.19 1.54
CA THR A 71 -6.70 -6.38 1.31
C THR A 71 -6.44 -4.89 1.32
N ASP A 72 -5.37 -4.44 1.99
CA ASP A 72 -5.14 -3.02 2.23
C ASP A 72 -3.71 -2.59 1.92
N ALA A 73 -3.59 -1.48 1.19
CA ALA A 73 -2.31 -0.85 0.90
C ALA A 73 -2.34 0.63 1.30
N VAL A 74 -1.43 1.04 2.17
CA VAL A 74 -1.40 2.40 2.71
C VAL A 74 -0.15 3.15 2.27
N TYR A 75 -0.31 4.31 1.63
CA TYR A 75 0.80 5.25 1.43
C TYR A 75 0.68 6.37 2.48
N GLY A 76 1.58 6.35 3.47
CA GLY A 76 1.78 7.44 4.41
C GLY A 76 2.68 8.55 3.86
N SER A 77 2.37 9.81 4.15
CA SER A 77 3.26 10.93 3.87
C SER A 77 3.21 11.94 5.02
N SER A 78 4.38 12.39 5.47
CA SER A 78 4.53 13.53 6.37
C SER A 78 4.80 14.85 5.63
N VAL A 79 4.94 14.77 4.30
CA VAL A 79 5.22 15.91 3.42
C VAL A 79 4.07 16.15 2.44
N GLY A 80 2.90 15.56 2.69
CA GLY A 80 1.72 15.71 1.86
C GLY A 80 1.76 14.91 0.55
N PHE A 81 0.68 15.06 -0.21
CA PHE A 81 0.50 14.52 -1.55
C PHE A 81 0.18 15.67 -2.50
N ARG A 82 0.72 15.60 -3.72
CA ARG A 82 0.26 16.49 -4.78
C ARG A 82 -1.16 16.10 -5.21
N PRO A 83 -2.02 17.05 -5.61
CA PRO A 83 -3.39 16.74 -6.02
C PRO A 83 -3.48 15.75 -7.19
N ASP A 84 -2.59 15.86 -8.17
CA ASP A 84 -2.48 14.94 -9.31
C ASP A 84 -2.09 13.52 -8.88
N ALA A 85 -1.27 13.39 -7.83
CA ALA A 85 -0.88 12.10 -7.27
C ALA A 85 -2.04 11.39 -6.57
N LEU A 86 -2.90 12.13 -5.87
CA LEU A 86 -4.11 11.58 -5.24
C LEU A 86 -5.13 11.16 -6.29
N LEU A 87 -5.35 11.99 -7.31
CA LEU A 87 -6.26 11.69 -8.40
C LEU A 87 -5.82 10.43 -9.17
N GLU A 88 -4.53 10.33 -9.48
CA GLU A 88 -4.00 9.15 -10.17
C GLU A 88 -4.21 7.87 -9.36
N LEU A 89 -3.90 7.87 -8.04
CA LEU A 89 -4.10 6.68 -7.21
C LEU A 89 -5.56 6.25 -7.21
N LYS A 90 -6.48 7.22 -7.16
CA LYS A 90 -7.93 6.99 -7.20
C LYS A 90 -8.36 6.36 -8.51
N GLU A 91 -7.89 6.86 -9.65
CA GLU A 91 -8.23 6.28 -10.95
C GLU A 91 -7.64 4.87 -11.13
N LEU A 92 -6.39 4.65 -10.69
CA LEU A 92 -5.79 3.31 -10.67
C LEU A 92 -6.55 2.35 -9.76
N SER A 93 -6.99 2.80 -8.59
CA SER A 93 -7.75 1.99 -7.63
C SER A 93 -9.10 1.54 -8.20
N LYS A 94 -9.79 2.42 -8.93
CA LYS A 94 -11.04 2.08 -9.65
C LYS A 94 -10.84 1.14 -10.83
N SER A 95 -9.66 1.13 -11.44
CA SER A 95 -9.38 0.29 -12.61
C SER A 95 -9.29 -1.21 -12.27
N ARG A 96 -9.20 -1.58 -10.99
CA ARG A 96 -9.29 -2.97 -10.56
C ARG A 96 -10.72 -3.50 -10.70
N ASP A 97 -10.82 -4.72 -11.20
CA ASP A 97 -12.08 -5.45 -11.29
C ASP A 97 -12.75 -5.60 -9.91
N ASN A 98 -14.09 -5.57 -9.88
CA ASN A 98 -14.91 -5.72 -8.66
C ASN A 98 -14.93 -7.16 -8.11
N ASP A 99 -13.99 -8.01 -8.54
CA ASP A 99 -13.86 -9.36 -8.05
C ASP A 99 -13.53 -9.34 -6.54
N PRO A 100 -14.40 -9.90 -5.68
CA PRO A 100 -14.19 -9.93 -4.24
C PRO A 100 -12.87 -10.59 -3.83
N GLU A 101 -12.37 -11.56 -4.60
CA GLU A 101 -11.13 -12.29 -4.31
C GLU A 101 -9.88 -11.45 -4.61
N ASN A 102 -9.98 -10.60 -5.64
CA ASN A 102 -8.93 -9.68 -6.05
C ASN A 102 -9.09 -8.27 -5.47
N LYS A 103 -9.97 -8.07 -4.49
CA LYS A 103 -10.15 -6.76 -3.87
C LYS A 103 -8.87 -6.30 -3.15
N LEU A 104 -8.47 -5.06 -3.43
CA LEU A 104 -7.33 -4.39 -2.80
C LEU A 104 -7.65 -2.90 -2.66
N ASP A 105 -7.79 -2.44 -1.42
CA ASP A 105 -8.11 -1.06 -1.08
C ASP A 105 -6.82 -0.24 -0.90
N PHE A 106 -6.61 0.74 -1.79
CA PHE A 106 -5.54 1.71 -1.62
C PHE A 106 -6.01 2.88 -0.74
N LYS A 107 -5.16 3.28 0.18
CA LYS A 107 -5.41 4.39 1.11
C LYS A 107 -4.20 5.30 1.16
N THR A 108 -4.47 6.58 1.33
CA THR A 108 -3.42 7.56 1.65
C THR A 108 -3.62 8.06 3.07
N ALA A 109 -2.52 8.25 3.77
CA ALA A 109 -2.47 8.77 5.13
C ALA A 109 -1.58 10.01 5.11
N ASN A 110 -2.15 11.19 5.36
CA ASN A 110 -1.38 12.41 5.47
C ASN A 110 -1.14 12.75 6.95
N PHE A 111 0.11 13.06 7.29
CA PHE A 111 0.56 13.40 8.64
C PHE A 111 1.16 14.81 8.61
N GLU A 112 0.31 15.83 8.57
CA GLU A 112 0.73 17.23 8.55
C GLU A 112 0.29 17.91 9.86
N ASN A 113 1.21 18.65 10.49
CA ASN A 113 0.90 19.52 11.64
C ASN A 113 0.16 18.83 12.81
N ASN A 114 0.54 17.58 13.14
CA ASN A 114 -0.13 16.72 14.13
C ASN A 114 -1.58 16.33 13.79
N ILE A 115 -2.02 16.56 12.55
CA ILE A 115 -3.33 16.15 12.04
C ILE A 115 -3.13 14.95 11.13
N TYR A 116 -3.89 13.89 11.40
CA TYR A 116 -3.95 12.69 10.58
C TYR A 116 -5.24 12.71 9.75
N SER A 117 -5.11 12.56 8.44
CA SER A 117 -6.26 12.37 7.54
C SER A 117 -6.06 11.16 6.63
N VAL A 118 -7.14 10.39 6.44
CA VAL A 118 -7.15 9.23 5.55
C VAL A 118 -8.06 9.52 4.39
N THR A 119 -7.55 9.30 3.18
CA THR A 119 -8.37 9.27 1.98
C THR A 119 -8.35 7.86 1.42
N LYS A 120 -9.52 7.22 1.34
CA LYS A 120 -9.69 5.99 0.57
C LYS A 120 -9.70 6.35 -0.91
N CYS A 121 -8.83 5.71 -1.68
CA CYS A 121 -8.66 5.93 -3.10
C CYS A 121 -9.56 5.01 -3.91
#